data_AF-A0A6B3MKI0-F1
#
_entry.id   AF-A0A6B3MKI0-F1
#
_cell.length_a   1.000
_cell.length_b   1.000
_cell.length_c   1.000
_cell.angle_alpha   90.00
_cell.angle_beta   90.00
_cell.angle_gamma   90.00
#
_symmetry.space_group_name_H-M   'P 1'
#
loop_
_entity.id
_entity.type
_entity.pdbx_description
1 polymer ?
#
loop_
_entity_poly.entity_id
_entity_poly.type
_entity_poly.pdbx_seq_one_letter_code
_entity_poly.pdbx_strand_id
1 'polypeptide(L)'
;MVQISDGVIRSIGVNGSSKPTANSGDTGKSGSNGKNGCETGDCPKCDYSSNGSMGNPGGNGASGQGGGPGLPAPSLAFQSDQITGLLVIVSQGGNGGNGGNGGTGGAGGTGGNAGQMTGSAAESCLKDKEDKWAEGGTGGTGGNGGNGGNGGNGGNGGNITVAYKTLAPNAEVQPHSLPGAGGNGGAGGNGGAGGGGGANEVYPPPPKGQPTYADNGQAGNSGKPGVLGSAGEAGKVAIIPNNG
;
A
#
# COMPACT_ATOMS: atom_id res chain seq x y z
N MET A 1 -12.58 55.79 12.43
CA MET A 1 -11.17 55.73 12.05
C MET A 1 -10.65 54.37 12.45
N VAL A 2 -10.16 53.57 11.51
CA VAL A 2 -9.56 52.25 11.83
C VAL A 2 -8.05 52.40 11.83
N GLN A 3 -7.46 52.40 13.02
CA GLN A 3 -6.01 52.45 13.23
C GLN A 3 -5.48 51.05 13.55
N ILE A 4 -4.35 50.68 12.94
CA ILE A 4 -3.61 49.47 13.27
C ILE A 4 -2.26 49.90 13.86
N SER A 5 -1.95 49.47 15.08
CA SER A 5 -0.65 49.69 15.72
C SER A 5 0.29 48.56 15.39
N ASP A 6 0.12 47.39 16.01
CA ASP A 6 0.82 46.17 15.66
C ASP A 6 -0.19 45.03 15.51
N GLY A 7 0.08 44.09 14.62
CA GLY A 7 -0.83 42.97 14.45
C GLY A 7 -0.28 41.85 13.59
N VAL A 8 -0.73 40.63 13.90
CA VAL A 8 -0.51 39.46 13.07
C VAL A 8 -1.87 38.92 12.65
N ILE A 9 -2.11 38.88 11.35
CA ILE A 9 -3.34 38.30 10.79
C ILE A 9 -2.99 37.01 10.04
N ARG A 10 -3.76 35.95 10.28
CA ARG A 10 -3.54 34.64 9.67
C ARG A 10 -4.81 34.11 9.00
N SER A 11 -4.67 33.68 7.76
CA SER A 11 -5.67 32.94 6.99
C SER A 11 -5.02 31.65 6.52
N ILE A 12 -5.53 30.50 6.97
CA ILE A 12 -4.91 29.20 6.69
C ILE A 12 -5.95 28.29 6.03
N GLY A 13 -5.58 27.70 4.89
CA GLY A 13 -6.37 26.70 4.22
C GLY A 13 -6.43 25.39 5.01
N VAL A 14 -7.47 24.60 4.80
CA VAL A 14 -7.65 23.32 5.49
C VAL A 14 -6.73 22.27 4.87
N ASN A 15 -6.00 21.54 5.71
CA ASN A 15 -5.17 20.43 5.24
C ASN A 15 -6.03 19.30 4.66
N GLY A 16 -5.50 18.64 3.63
CA GLY A 16 -6.07 17.44 3.08
C GLY A 16 -5.99 16.26 4.05
N SER A 17 -6.97 15.36 3.98
CA SER A 17 -6.99 14.15 4.80
C SER A 17 -5.95 13.14 4.30
N SER A 18 -5.09 12.65 5.20
CA SER A 18 -4.22 11.51 4.90
C SER A 18 -5.02 10.21 4.92
N LYS A 19 -4.57 9.21 4.16
CA LYS A 19 -5.23 7.90 4.10
C LYS A 19 -4.43 6.81 4.81
N PRO A 20 -5.11 5.84 5.45
CA PRO A 20 -4.43 4.72 6.08
C PRO A 20 -3.87 3.76 5.02
N THR A 21 -2.98 2.87 5.47
CA THR A 21 -2.54 1.70 4.70
C THR A 21 -3.75 0.84 4.33
N ALA A 22 -3.76 0.32 3.10
CA ALA A 22 -4.79 -0.58 2.62
C ALA A 22 -4.63 -2.00 3.17
N ASN A 23 -5.71 -2.78 3.12
CA ASN A 23 -5.74 -4.13 3.67
C ASN A 23 -4.82 -5.07 2.88
N SER A 24 -4.14 -5.95 3.62
CA SER A 24 -3.37 -7.05 3.05
C SER A 24 -4.29 -8.11 2.43
N GLY A 25 -3.74 -8.89 1.49
CA GLY A 25 -4.42 -10.05 0.94
C GLY A 25 -4.39 -11.25 1.89
N ASP A 26 -5.41 -12.09 1.79
CA ASP A 26 -5.53 -13.30 2.61
C ASP A 26 -4.47 -14.35 2.23
N THR A 27 -4.05 -15.15 3.20
CA THR A 27 -3.16 -16.29 2.92
C THR A 27 -3.94 -17.42 2.24
N GLY A 28 -3.34 -18.00 1.21
CA GLY A 28 -3.87 -19.17 0.52
C GLY A 28 -3.94 -20.38 1.44
N LYS A 29 -5.04 -21.13 1.36
CA LYS A 29 -5.19 -22.38 2.11
C LYS A 29 -4.25 -23.45 1.56
N SER A 30 -3.63 -24.23 2.43
CA SER A 30 -2.86 -25.39 2.02
C SER A 30 -3.73 -26.44 1.32
N GLY A 31 -3.10 -27.18 0.41
CA GLY A 31 -3.68 -28.38 -0.20
C GLY A 31 -3.84 -29.51 0.81
N SER A 32 -4.81 -30.36 0.56
CA SER A 32 -5.02 -31.62 1.27
C SER A 32 -3.98 -32.66 0.86
N ASN A 33 -3.48 -33.43 1.83
CA ASN A 33 -2.64 -34.57 1.53
C ASN A 33 -3.41 -35.65 0.76
N GLY A 34 -2.69 -36.43 -0.04
CA GLY A 34 -3.17 -37.63 -0.67
C GLY A 34 -3.40 -38.77 0.32
N LYS A 35 -4.16 -39.77 -0.12
CA LYS A 35 -4.42 -40.99 0.63
C LYS A 35 -3.29 -41.98 0.39
N ASN A 36 -2.78 -42.59 1.46
CA ASN A 36 -1.80 -43.66 1.36
C ASN A 36 -2.41 -44.89 0.64
N GLY A 37 -1.59 -45.56 -0.17
CA GLY A 37 -1.96 -46.84 -0.78
C GLY A 37 -1.86 -48.01 0.20
N CYS A 38 -2.45 -49.15 -0.14
CA CYS A 38 -2.39 -50.36 0.71
C CYS A 38 -2.36 -51.68 -0.08
N GLU A 39 -1.88 -52.74 0.57
CA GLU A 39 -1.83 -54.11 0.01
C GLU A 39 -2.33 -55.21 0.98
N THR A 40 -2.49 -54.98 2.28
CA THR A 40 -2.74 -56.10 3.23
C THR A 40 -4.11 -56.09 3.91
N GLY A 41 -4.76 -57.26 3.90
CA GLY A 41 -5.92 -57.62 4.73
C GLY A 41 -7.28 -57.23 4.15
N ASP A 42 -7.46 -55.95 3.82
CA ASP A 42 -8.75 -55.39 3.35
C ASP A 42 -8.73 -54.89 1.90
N CYS A 43 -7.58 -54.92 1.21
CA CYS A 43 -7.45 -54.56 -0.21
C CYS A 43 -6.90 -55.71 -1.05
N PRO A 44 -7.75 -56.44 -1.80
CA PRO A 44 -7.33 -57.59 -2.60
C PRO A 44 -6.58 -57.21 -3.90
N LYS A 45 -6.36 -55.92 -4.17
CA LYS A 45 -5.63 -55.37 -5.33
C LYS A 45 -4.82 -54.16 -4.88
N CYS A 46 -3.73 -53.86 -5.61
CA CYS A 46 -2.97 -52.63 -5.43
C CYS A 46 -3.90 -51.41 -5.49
N ASP A 47 -4.19 -50.82 -4.32
CA ASP A 47 -4.83 -49.52 -4.22
C ASP A 47 -3.71 -48.49 -4.13
N TYR A 48 -3.47 -47.79 -5.24
CA TYR A 48 -2.37 -46.85 -5.36
C TYR A 48 -2.62 -45.63 -4.45
N SER A 49 -1.53 -45.05 -3.97
CA SER A 49 -1.58 -43.76 -3.29
C SER A 49 -2.18 -42.69 -4.21
N SER A 50 -2.80 -41.67 -3.63
CA SER A 50 -3.31 -40.54 -4.40
C SER A 50 -2.37 -39.33 -4.30
N ASN A 51 -2.41 -38.47 -5.31
CA ASN A 51 -1.70 -37.20 -5.27
C ASN A 51 -2.20 -36.32 -4.12
N GLY A 52 -1.32 -35.43 -3.66
CA GLY A 52 -1.72 -34.27 -2.86
C GLY A 52 -2.41 -33.23 -3.74
N SER A 53 -3.30 -32.41 -3.16
CA SER A 53 -3.91 -31.30 -3.89
C SER A 53 -3.04 -30.05 -3.84
N MET A 54 -3.18 -29.20 -4.85
CA MET A 54 -2.49 -27.91 -4.97
C MET A 54 -2.86 -26.97 -3.80
N GLY A 55 -1.89 -26.17 -3.36
CA GLY A 55 -2.16 -25.07 -2.44
C GLY A 55 -2.89 -23.92 -3.14
N ASN A 56 -3.85 -23.29 -2.45
CA ASN A 56 -4.57 -22.16 -3.02
C ASN A 56 -3.67 -20.92 -3.15
N PRO A 57 -3.92 -20.05 -4.14
CA PRO A 57 -3.20 -18.79 -4.26
C PRO A 57 -3.50 -17.87 -3.06
N GLY A 58 -2.54 -17.01 -2.73
CA GLY A 58 -2.73 -15.90 -1.81
C GLY A 58 -3.56 -14.78 -2.46
N GLY A 59 -4.32 -14.06 -1.65
CA GLY A 59 -5.08 -12.88 -2.07
C GLY A 59 -4.16 -11.71 -2.39
N ASN A 60 -4.59 -10.84 -3.31
CA ASN A 60 -3.85 -9.61 -3.59
C ASN A 60 -4.04 -8.59 -2.46
N GLY A 61 -3.02 -7.79 -2.19
CA GLY A 61 -3.13 -6.61 -1.34
C GLY A 61 -3.97 -5.53 -2.02
N ALA A 62 -4.80 -4.83 -1.24
CA ALA A 62 -5.60 -3.73 -1.75
C ALA A 62 -4.72 -2.51 -2.06
N SER A 63 -5.11 -1.70 -3.04
CA SER A 63 -4.39 -0.45 -3.34
C SER A 63 -4.67 0.61 -2.28
N GLY A 64 -3.64 1.40 -1.96
CA GLY A 64 -3.73 2.57 -1.11
C GLY A 64 -4.62 3.64 -1.72
N GLN A 65 -5.36 4.35 -0.86
CA GLN A 65 -6.20 5.47 -1.31
C GLN A 65 -5.39 6.75 -1.47
N GLY A 66 -5.76 7.59 -2.42
CA GLY A 66 -5.15 8.90 -2.59
C GLY A 66 -5.42 9.84 -1.41
N GLY A 67 -4.43 10.65 -1.04
CA GLY A 67 -4.56 11.71 -0.06
C GLY A 67 -5.52 12.80 -0.55
N GLY A 68 -6.27 13.40 0.39
CA GLY A 68 -7.15 14.52 0.08
C GLY A 68 -6.34 15.77 -0.30
N PRO A 69 -6.86 16.65 -1.18
CA PRO A 69 -6.19 17.91 -1.49
C PRO A 69 -6.25 18.85 -0.29
N GLY A 70 -5.21 19.67 -0.13
CA GLY A 70 -5.26 20.86 0.73
C GLY A 70 -6.13 21.94 0.09
N LEU A 71 -6.89 22.65 0.91
CA LEU A 71 -7.75 23.74 0.44
C LEU A 71 -6.98 25.05 0.35
N PRO A 72 -7.31 25.92 -0.63
CA PRO A 72 -6.70 27.23 -0.72
C PRO A 72 -7.03 28.09 0.52
N ALA A 73 -6.12 28.99 0.88
CA ALA A 73 -6.44 30.01 1.88
C ALA A 73 -7.38 31.08 1.30
N PRO A 74 -8.36 31.57 2.09
CA PRO A 74 -9.13 32.74 1.73
C PRO A 74 -8.25 33.95 1.38
N SER A 75 -8.66 34.70 0.36
CA SER A 75 -8.05 35.99 0.06
C SER A 75 -8.40 37.01 1.14
N LEU A 76 -7.44 37.87 1.47
CA LEU A 76 -7.55 38.88 2.50
C LEU A 76 -7.49 40.27 1.87
N ALA A 77 -8.46 41.13 2.22
CA ALA A 77 -8.47 42.52 1.81
C ALA A 77 -8.67 43.40 3.06
N PHE A 78 -7.72 44.30 3.29
CA PHE A 78 -7.74 45.23 4.42
C PHE A 78 -7.79 46.65 3.93
N GLN A 79 -8.58 47.47 4.62
CA GLN A 79 -8.56 48.90 4.46
C GLN A 79 -8.38 49.54 5.84
N SER A 80 -7.35 50.38 5.97
CA SER A 80 -7.07 51.12 7.19
C SER A 80 -6.92 52.60 6.87
N ASP A 81 -7.33 53.46 7.80
CA ASP A 81 -7.01 54.89 7.65
C ASP A 81 -5.52 55.11 7.96
N GLN A 82 -5.02 54.52 9.05
CA GLN A 82 -3.64 54.72 9.49
C GLN A 82 -3.02 53.43 10.04
N ILE A 83 -1.83 53.11 9.55
CA ILE A 83 -0.98 52.04 10.09
C ILE A 83 0.18 52.71 10.83
N THR A 84 0.38 52.37 12.11
CA THR A 84 1.30 53.06 13.03
C THR A 84 2.49 52.22 13.51
N GLY A 85 2.48 50.91 13.27
CA GLY A 85 3.56 49.99 13.62
C GLY A 85 3.68 48.84 12.61
N LEU A 86 4.05 47.64 13.07
CA LEU A 86 4.28 46.47 12.23
C LEU A 86 3.00 45.65 12.05
N LEU A 87 2.55 45.56 10.79
CA LEU A 87 1.45 44.69 10.38
C LEU A 87 1.97 43.50 9.59
N VAL A 88 1.91 42.31 10.16
CA VAL A 88 2.24 41.05 9.48
C VAL A 88 0.96 40.35 9.06
N ILE A 89 0.86 39.96 7.79
CA ILE A 89 -0.30 39.24 7.26
C ILE A 89 0.18 37.96 6.62
N VAL A 90 -0.38 36.83 7.02
CA VAL A 90 -0.05 35.52 6.45
C VAL A 90 -1.30 34.89 5.86
N SER A 91 -1.24 34.54 4.58
CA SER A 91 -2.26 33.72 3.90
C SER A 91 -1.60 32.46 3.37
N GLN A 92 -1.90 31.30 3.95
CA GLN A 92 -1.21 30.04 3.67
C GLN A 92 -2.18 28.95 3.24
N GLY A 93 -2.01 28.39 2.04
CA GLY A 93 -2.78 27.24 1.59
C GLY A 93 -2.59 26.00 2.49
N GLY A 94 -3.62 25.17 2.60
CA GLY A 94 -3.55 23.92 3.36
C GLY A 94 -2.62 22.92 2.68
N ASN A 95 -1.91 22.10 3.46
CA ASN A 95 -1.08 21.03 2.90
C ASN A 95 -1.96 19.91 2.33
N GLY A 96 -1.48 19.24 1.29
CA GLY A 96 -2.10 18.00 0.80
C GLY A 96 -1.95 16.87 1.81
N GLY A 97 -2.94 15.96 1.85
CA GLY A 97 -2.88 14.75 2.66
C GLY A 97 -1.96 13.70 2.04
N ASN A 98 -1.35 12.85 2.86
CA ASN A 98 -0.55 11.74 2.37
C ASN A 98 -1.44 10.64 1.77
N GLY A 99 -0.99 10.04 0.68
CA GLY A 99 -1.58 8.82 0.14
C GLY A 99 -1.35 7.64 1.08
N GLY A 100 -2.31 6.72 1.10
CA GLY A 100 -2.23 5.49 1.87
C GLY A 100 -1.27 4.50 1.22
N ASN A 101 -0.57 3.70 2.02
CA ASN A 101 0.26 2.62 1.48
C ASN A 101 -0.62 1.51 0.87
N GLY A 102 -0.11 0.82 -0.14
CA GLY A 102 -0.72 -0.41 -0.64
C GLY A 102 -0.61 -1.55 0.38
N GLY A 103 -1.59 -2.43 0.41
CA GLY A 103 -1.59 -3.63 1.23
C GLY A 103 -0.62 -4.68 0.68
N THR A 104 -0.08 -5.52 1.55
CA THR A 104 0.79 -6.62 1.12
C THR A 104 -0.04 -7.75 0.50
N GLY A 105 0.50 -8.42 -0.51
CA GLY A 105 -0.09 -9.66 -1.01
C GLY A 105 -0.02 -10.78 0.03
N GLY A 106 -1.03 -11.63 0.07
CA GLY A 106 -1.06 -12.80 0.93
C GLY A 106 -0.14 -13.90 0.40
N ALA A 107 0.41 -14.72 1.31
CA ALA A 107 1.22 -15.86 0.90
C ALA A 107 0.37 -16.92 0.20
N GLY A 108 0.95 -17.67 -0.73
CA GLY A 108 0.32 -18.85 -1.30
C GLY A 108 0.28 -20.02 -0.30
N GLY A 109 -0.75 -20.85 -0.39
CA GLY A 109 -0.87 -22.05 0.42
C GLY A 109 0.15 -23.11 0.02
N THR A 110 0.61 -23.91 0.96
CA THR A 110 1.50 -25.05 0.63
C THR A 110 0.72 -26.13 -0.13
N GLY A 111 1.36 -26.83 -1.05
CA GLY A 111 0.79 -28.04 -1.64
C GLY A 111 0.65 -29.17 -0.62
N GLY A 112 -0.36 -30.03 -0.80
CA GLY A 112 -0.52 -31.23 0.00
C GLY A 112 0.50 -32.30 -0.37
N ASN A 113 0.96 -33.10 0.58
CA ASN A 113 1.85 -34.22 0.28
C ASN A 113 1.12 -35.33 -0.47
N ALA A 114 1.81 -36.06 -1.33
CA ALA A 114 1.36 -37.33 -1.88
C ALA A 114 1.07 -38.35 -0.77
N GLY A 115 0.11 -39.23 -1.03
CA GLY A 115 0.01 -40.47 -0.28
C GLY A 115 1.27 -41.32 -0.45
N GLN A 116 1.55 -42.17 0.53
CA GLN A 116 2.72 -43.05 0.51
C GLN A 116 2.28 -44.52 0.47
N MET A 117 2.94 -45.32 -0.35
CA MET A 117 2.92 -46.77 -0.29
C MET A 117 4.20 -47.28 0.35
N THR A 118 4.08 -48.18 1.33
CA THR A 118 5.23 -48.68 2.11
C THR A 118 5.20 -50.21 2.22
N GLY A 119 6.32 -50.81 2.62
CA GLY A 119 6.42 -52.26 2.83
C GLY A 119 6.36 -53.06 1.53
N SER A 120 5.81 -54.28 1.59
CA SER A 120 5.65 -55.17 0.43
C SER A 120 4.81 -54.55 -0.68
N ALA A 121 3.86 -53.68 -0.31
CA ALA A 121 2.94 -53.00 -1.22
C ALA A 121 3.71 -52.17 -2.24
N ALA A 122 4.69 -51.40 -1.77
CA ALA A 122 5.49 -50.56 -2.64
C ALA A 122 6.26 -51.42 -3.65
N GLU A 123 6.80 -52.55 -3.22
CA GLU A 123 7.63 -53.42 -4.05
C GLU A 123 6.81 -54.26 -5.04
N SER A 124 5.60 -54.70 -4.68
CA SER A 124 4.72 -55.46 -5.58
C SER A 124 3.93 -54.56 -6.54
N CYS A 125 3.52 -53.37 -6.09
CA CYS A 125 2.62 -52.51 -6.83
C CYS A 125 3.34 -51.45 -7.67
N LEU A 126 4.43 -50.84 -7.17
CA LEU A 126 5.10 -49.71 -7.82
C LEU A 126 6.37 -50.08 -8.58
N LYS A 127 6.90 -51.29 -8.38
CA LYS A 127 8.10 -51.74 -9.08
C LYS A 127 7.87 -51.71 -10.59
N ASP A 128 8.76 -50.99 -11.27
CA ASP A 128 8.75 -50.74 -12.72
C ASP A 128 7.51 -49.97 -13.23
N LYS A 129 6.83 -49.21 -12.35
CA LYS A 129 5.63 -48.40 -12.68
C LYS A 129 5.73 -46.95 -12.19
N GLU A 130 6.71 -46.21 -12.70
CA GLU A 130 6.92 -44.79 -12.34
C GLU A 130 5.70 -43.91 -12.65
N ASP A 131 4.92 -44.25 -13.67
CA ASP A 131 3.67 -43.55 -14.05
C ASP A 131 2.52 -43.73 -13.04
N LYS A 132 2.74 -44.52 -11.99
CA LYS A 132 1.78 -44.80 -10.92
C LYS A 132 2.16 -44.18 -9.58
N TRP A 133 3.29 -43.47 -9.51
CA TRP A 133 3.71 -42.82 -8.28
C TRP A 133 2.84 -41.60 -8.01
N ALA A 134 2.45 -41.42 -6.76
CA ALA A 134 1.71 -40.23 -6.37
C ALA A 134 2.63 -39.00 -6.27
N GLU A 135 2.15 -37.88 -6.77
CA GLU A 135 2.84 -36.59 -6.70
C GLU A 135 2.27 -35.70 -5.60
N GLY A 136 3.13 -34.90 -4.99
CA GLY A 136 2.70 -33.82 -4.13
C GLY A 136 1.93 -32.78 -4.94
N GLY A 137 1.05 -32.04 -4.28
CA GLY A 137 0.44 -30.86 -4.87
C GLY A 137 1.48 -29.76 -5.03
N THR A 138 1.38 -28.96 -6.09
CA THR A 138 2.20 -27.75 -6.21
C THR A 138 1.78 -26.70 -5.17
N GLY A 139 2.72 -25.83 -4.80
CA GLY A 139 2.43 -24.69 -3.96
C GLY A 139 1.58 -23.64 -4.67
N GLY A 140 0.69 -22.98 -3.93
CA GLY A 140 -0.10 -21.86 -4.43
C GLY A 140 0.76 -20.63 -4.69
N THR A 141 0.41 -19.82 -5.69
CA THR A 141 1.11 -18.56 -5.94
C THR A 141 0.86 -17.54 -4.83
N GLY A 142 1.84 -16.69 -4.55
CA GLY A 142 1.66 -15.53 -3.68
C GLY A 142 0.83 -14.45 -4.37
N GLY A 143 0.00 -13.75 -3.60
CA GLY A 143 -0.77 -12.61 -4.11
C GLY A 143 0.13 -11.41 -4.41
N ASN A 144 -0.27 -10.56 -5.34
CA ASN A 144 0.45 -9.32 -5.62
C ASN A 144 0.23 -8.29 -4.50
N GLY A 145 1.20 -7.42 -4.25
CA GLY A 145 1.03 -6.25 -3.41
C GLY A 145 0.20 -5.17 -4.10
N GLY A 146 -0.55 -4.41 -3.32
CA GLY A 146 -1.33 -3.27 -3.82
C GLY A 146 -0.44 -2.07 -4.13
N ASN A 147 -0.85 -1.19 -5.05
CA ASN A 147 -0.13 0.05 -5.30
C ASN A 147 -0.33 1.04 -4.14
N GLY A 148 0.62 1.95 -3.93
CA GLY A 148 0.44 3.08 -3.04
C GLY A 148 -0.50 4.13 -3.63
N GLY A 149 -1.22 4.83 -2.76
CA GLY A 149 -2.06 5.96 -3.14
C GLY A 149 -1.22 7.21 -3.41
N ASN A 150 -1.66 8.06 -4.33
CA ASN A 150 -0.97 9.34 -4.57
C ASN A 150 -1.17 10.31 -3.40
N GLY A 151 -0.22 11.20 -3.18
CA GLY A 151 -0.40 12.33 -2.27
C GLY A 151 -1.39 13.35 -2.83
N GLY A 152 -2.10 14.04 -1.94
CA GLY A 152 -2.95 15.15 -2.32
C GLY A 152 -2.13 16.39 -2.67
N ASN A 153 -2.61 17.22 -3.58
CA ASN A 153 -1.95 18.50 -3.87
C ASN A 153 -2.12 19.47 -2.69
N GLY A 154 -1.17 20.38 -2.51
CA GLY A 154 -1.29 21.51 -1.60
C GLY A 154 -2.26 22.56 -2.14
N GLY A 155 -2.90 23.28 -1.24
CA GLY A 155 -3.75 24.42 -1.56
C GLY A 155 -2.92 25.68 -1.85
N ASN A 156 -3.50 26.60 -2.61
CA ASN A 156 -2.84 27.88 -2.91
C ASN A 156 -2.90 28.84 -1.72
N GLY A 157 -1.90 29.71 -1.58
CA GLY A 157 -1.97 30.89 -0.73
C GLY A 157 -3.03 31.86 -1.25
N GLY A 158 -3.74 32.54 -0.35
CA GLY A 158 -4.73 33.54 -0.73
C GLY A 158 -4.08 34.85 -1.18
N ASN A 159 -4.76 35.61 -2.03
CA ASN A 159 -4.30 36.94 -2.37
C ASN A 159 -4.38 37.85 -1.13
N ILE A 160 -3.44 38.79 -1.00
CA ILE A 160 -3.41 39.77 0.08
C ILE A 160 -3.42 41.16 -0.52
N THR A 161 -4.42 41.96 -0.17
CA THR A 161 -4.51 43.38 -0.53
C THR A 161 -4.58 44.22 0.74
N VAL A 162 -3.67 45.18 0.88
CA VAL A 162 -3.65 46.15 1.99
C VAL A 162 -3.77 47.54 1.41
N ALA A 163 -4.90 48.21 1.69
CA ALA A 163 -5.10 49.61 1.35
C ALA A 163 -4.98 50.49 2.59
N TYR A 164 -4.18 51.55 2.56
CA TYR A 164 -4.04 52.48 3.69
C TYR A 164 -4.00 53.95 3.24
N LYS A 165 -4.53 54.88 4.05
CA LYS A 165 -4.38 56.32 3.75
C LYS A 165 -3.06 56.88 4.23
N THR A 166 -2.62 56.48 5.43
CA THR A 166 -1.40 56.99 6.04
C THR A 166 -0.60 55.84 6.66
N LEU A 167 0.70 55.82 6.38
CA LEU A 167 1.66 54.94 7.03
C LEU A 167 2.55 55.81 7.91
N ALA A 168 2.55 55.58 9.22
CA ALA A 168 3.32 56.39 10.15
C ALA A 168 4.83 56.19 9.96
N PRO A 169 5.67 57.15 10.40
CA PRO A 169 7.11 56.95 10.43
C PRO A 169 7.47 55.67 11.22
N ASN A 170 8.24 54.77 10.61
CA ASN A 170 8.64 53.45 11.13
C ASN A 170 7.55 52.35 11.13
N ALA A 171 6.38 52.60 10.58
CA ALA A 171 5.40 51.55 10.35
C ALA A 171 5.80 50.68 9.14
N GLU A 172 5.47 49.39 9.18
CA GLU A 172 5.83 48.41 8.16
C GLU A 172 4.67 47.44 7.91
N VAL A 173 4.49 47.01 6.65
CA VAL A 173 3.51 46.00 6.28
C VAL A 173 4.22 44.82 5.64
N GLN A 174 4.12 43.64 6.24
CA GLN A 174 4.76 42.39 5.81
C GLN A 174 3.70 41.35 5.42
N PRO A 175 3.23 41.38 4.15
CA PRO A 175 2.32 40.37 3.62
C PRO A 175 3.08 39.13 3.11
N HIS A 176 2.64 37.95 3.53
CA HIS A 176 3.17 36.65 3.12
C HIS A 176 2.04 35.79 2.58
N SER A 177 2.02 35.56 1.27
CA SER A 177 1.15 34.56 0.66
C SER A 177 1.97 33.30 0.38
N LEU A 178 1.67 32.21 1.08
CA LEU A 178 2.44 30.98 1.06
C LEU A 178 1.60 29.82 0.50
N PRO A 179 2.16 28.98 -0.37
CA PRO A 179 1.47 27.76 -0.79
C PRO A 179 1.45 26.71 0.32
N GLY A 180 0.48 25.81 0.25
CA GLY A 180 0.55 24.53 0.96
C GLY A 180 1.48 23.56 0.24
N ALA A 181 2.19 22.72 1.01
CA ALA A 181 2.97 21.63 0.44
C ALA A 181 2.05 20.53 -0.10
N GLY A 182 2.50 19.81 -1.12
CA GLY A 182 1.85 18.57 -1.52
C GLY A 182 2.07 17.46 -0.49
N GLY A 183 1.13 16.52 -0.39
CA GLY A 183 1.26 15.33 0.43
C GLY A 183 2.15 14.28 -0.22
N ASN A 184 2.77 13.41 0.57
CA ASN A 184 3.58 12.30 0.08
C ASN A 184 2.69 11.23 -0.58
N GLY A 185 3.21 10.57 -1.62
CA GLY A 185 2.65 9.32 -2.09
C GLY A 185 2.86 8.19 -1.08
N GLY A 186 1.95 7.23 -1.03
CA GLY A 186 2.08 6.02 -0.24
C GLY A 186 3.05 5.02 -0.91
N ALA A 187 3.69 4.18 -0.11
CA ALA A 187 4.49 3.07 -0.64
C ALA A 187 3.60 2.01 -1.30
N GLY A 188 4.15 1.30 -2.29
CA GLY A 188 3.53 0.06 -2.79
C GLY A 188 3.66 -1.06 -1.74
N GLY A 189 2.69 -1.96 -1.70
CA GLY A 189 2.73 -3.15 -0.87
C GLY A 189 3.66 -4.21 -1.48
N ASN A 190 4.27 -5.03 -0.63
CA ASN A 190 5.08 -6.16 -1.09
C ASN A 190 4.18 -7.27 -1.65
N GLY A 191 4.67 -8.01 -2.65
CA GLY A 191 4.05 -9.27 -3.06
C GLY A 191 4.17 -10.34 -1.96
N GLY A 192 3.21 -11.25 -1.91
CA GLY A 192 3.25 -12.41 -1.04
C GLY A 192 4.21 -13.48 -1.56
N ALA A 193 4.79 -14.26 -0.65
CA ALA A 193 5.59 -15.42 -1.04
C ALA A 193 4.69 -16.50 -1.67
N GLY A 194 5.24 -17.29 -2.60
CA GLY A 194 4.59 -18.52 -3.04
C GLY A 194 4.66 -19.62 -1.98
N GLY A 195 3.70 -20.53 -2.00
CA GLY A 195 3.68 -21.69 -1.11
C GLY A 195 4.71 -22.75 -1.52
N GLY A 196 5.18 -23.54 -0.55
CA GLY A 196 6.01 -24.71 -0.86
C GLY A 196 5.21 -25.82 -1.54
N GLY A 197 5.84 -26.58 -2.45
CA GLY A 197 5.25 -27.81 -3.00
C GLY A 197 5.21 -28.94 -1.98
N GLY A 198 4.25 -29.84 -2.12
CA GLY A 198 4.11 -31.03 -1.29
C GLY A 198 5.13 -32.11 -1.64
N ALA A 199 5.45 -32.96 -0.68
CA ALA A 199 6.34 -34.11 -0.92
C ALA A 199 5.69 -35.13 -1.87
N ASN A 200 6.46 -35.68 -2.79
CA ASN A 200 6.05 -36.78 -3.66
C ASN A 200 6.11 -38.13 -2.93
N GLU A 201 5.58 -39.18 -3.54
CA GLU A 201 5.77 -40.55 -3.08
C GLU A 201 7.24 -40.98 -3.16
N VAL A 202 7.73 -41.63 -2.11
CA VAL A 202 9.14 -42.06 -2.03
C VAL A 202 9.27 -43.52 -2.45
N TYR A 203 9.85 -43.77 -3.63
CA TYR A 203 10.19 -45.11 -4.09
C TYR A 203 11.67 -45.22 -4.54
N PRO A 204 12.39 -46.29 -4.18
CA PRO A 204 12.02 -47.32 -3.20
C PRO A 204 11.82 -46.72 -1.78
N PRO A 205 11.07 -47.37 -0.87
CA PRO A 205 10.82 -46.81 0.45
C PRO A 205 12.13 -46.49 1.23
N PRO A 206 12.09 -45.51 2.14
CA PRO A 206 13.23 -45.20 3.01
C PRO A 206 13.76 -46.46 3.71
N PRO A 207 15.09 -46.58 3.89
CA PRO A 207 16.10 -45.54 3.68
C PRO A 207 16.66 -45.45 2.25
N LYS A 208 16.15 -46.23 1.29
CA LYS A 208 16.75 -46.31 -0.06
C LYS A 208 16.37 -45.14 -0.97
N GLY A 209 15.11 -44.71 -0.94
CA GLY A 209 14.64 -43.53 -1.68
C GLY A 209 14.80 -42.24 -0.88
N GLN A 210 14.93 -41.11 -1.59
CA GLN A 210 14.96 -39.76 -1.02
C GLN A 210 13.65 -39.04 -1.33
N PRO A 211 13.10 -38.23 -0.40
CA PRO A 211 11.97 -37.37 -0.68
C PRO A 211 12.28 -36.40 -1.82
N THR A 212 11.35 -36.31 -2.77
CA THR A 212 11.29 -35.21 -3.74
C THR A 212 10.02 -34.40 -3.47
N TYR A 213 9.93 -33.20 -4.05
CA TYR A 213 8.80 -32.29 -3.83
C TYR A 213 8.27 -31.81 -5.18
N ALA A 214 6.97 -31.54 -5.22
CA ALA A 214 6.37 -30.78 -6.31
C ALA A 214 6.89 -29.34 -6.33
N ASP A 215 6.59 -28.63 -7.42
CA ASP A 215 7.04 -27.25 -7.58
C ASP A 215 6.45 -26.31 -6.52
N ASN A 216 7.27 -25.36 -6.09
CA ASN A 216 6.82 -24.24 -5.28
C ASN A 216 5.97 -23.28 -6.11
N GLY A 217 5.04 -22.59 -5.45
CA GLY A 217 4.34 -21.47 -6.05
C GLY A 217 5.27 -20.29 -6.30
N GLN A 218 4.95 -19.49 -7.31
CA GLN A 218 5.67 -18.25 -7.59
C GLN A 218 5.29 -17.17 -6.57
N ALA A 219 6.25 -16.31 -6.21
CA ALA A 219 5.97 -15.11 -5.42
C ALA A 219 5.16 -14.08 -6.23
N GLY A 220 4.33 -13.31 -5.55
CA GLY A 220 3.63 -12.17 -6.13
C GLY A 220 4.56 -10.99 -6.38
N ASN A 221 4.14 -10.09 -7.26
CA ASN A 221 4.87 -8.86 -7.54
C ASN A 221 4.57 -7.79 -6.49
N SER A 222 5.55 -6.95 -6.18
CA SER A 222 5.32 -5.74 -5.38
C SER A 222 4.55 -4.68 -6.16
N GLY A 223 3.71 -3.92 -5.44
CA GLY A 223 3.01 -2.77 -5.96
C GLY A 223 3.93 -1.58 -6.20
N LYS A 224 3.45 -0.63 -7.01
CA LYS A 224 4.18 0.61 -7.30
C LYS A 224 3.92 1.65 -6.21
N PRO A 225 4.92 2.46 -5.81
CA PRO A 225 4.69 3.64 -5.00
C PRO A 225 3.76 4.65 -5.68
N GLY A 226 2.98 5.38 -4.88
CA GLY A 226 2.20 6.52 -5.34
C GLY A 226 3.08 7.74 -5.60
N VAL A 227 2.57 8.69 -6.38
CA VAL A 227 3.30 9.92 -6.68
C VAL A 227 3.12 10.98 -5.58
N LEU A 228 4.12 11.84 -5.43
CA LEU A 228 4.05 13.05 -4.60
C LEU A 228 2.99 14.01 -5.15
N GLY A 229 2.21 14.64 -4.27
CA GLY A 229 1.31 15.72 -4.64
C GLY A 229 2.07 17.00 -4.98
N SER A 230 1.56 17.81 -5.89
CA SER A 230 2.16 19.11 -6.20
C SER A 230 1.96 20.08 -5.05
N ALA A 231 2.93 20.97 -4.81
CA ALA A 231 2.71 22.14 -3.97
C ALA A 231 1.67 23.07 -4.62
N GLY A 232 0.97 23.85 -3.79
CA GLY A 232 0.14 24.93 -4.28
C GLY A 232 0.98 26.10 -4.81
N GLU A 233 0.29 27.15 -5.25
CA GLU A 233 0.90 28.40 -5.67
C GLU A 233 0.76 29.49 -4.60
N ALA A 234 1.72 30.42 -4.55
CA ALA A 234 1.58 31.63 -3.76
C ALA A 234 0.52 32.56 -4.40
N GLY A 235 -0.27 33.22 -3.56
CA GLY A 235 -1.19 34.27 -4.00
C GLY A 235 -0.49 35.59 -4.29
N LYS A 236 -1.21 36.50 -4.95
CA LYS A 236 -0.72 37.84 -5.26
C LYS A 236 -0.77 38.73 -4.03
N VAL A 237 0.21 39.62 -3.92
CA VAL A 237 0.32 40.60 -2.85
C VAL A 237 0.26 42.00 -3.43
N ALA A 238 -0.59 42.85 -2.86
CA ALA A 238 -0.70 44.26 -3.21
C ALA A 238 -0.78 45.14 -1.95
N ILE A 239 0.06 46.17 -1.91
CA ILE A 239 0.04 47.21 -0.89
C ILE A 239 -0.25 48.53 -1.62
N ILE A 240 -1.35 49.19 -1.27
CA ILE A 240 -1.92 50.31 -2.04
C ILE A 240 -2.14 51.51 -1.13
N PRO A 241 -1.40 52.61 -1.31
CA PRO A 241 -1.77 53.90 -0.73
C PRO A 241 -3.11 54.37 -1.32
N ASN A 242 -4.09 54.64 -0.47
CA ASN A 242 -5.40 55.17 -0.84
C ASN A 242 -5.49 56.61 -0.34
N ASN A 243 -5.01 57.54 -1.14
CA ASN A 243 -4.80 58.92 -0.70
C ASN A 243 -6.07 59.75 -0.52
N GLY A 244 -7.26 59.20 -0.80
CA GLY A 244 -8.52 59.95 -0.74
C GLY A 244 -8.68 60.96 -1.87
#